data_AF-A0A536TD96-F1
#
_entry.id   AF-A0A536TD96-F1
#
_cell.length_a   1.000
_cell.length_b   1.000
_cell.length_c   1.000
_cell.angle_alpha   90.00
_cell.angle_beta   90.00
_cell.angle_gamma   90.00
#
_symmetry.space_group_name_H-M   'P 1'
#
loop_
_entity.id
_entity.type
_entity.pdbx_description
1 polymer ?
#
loop_
_entity_poly.entity_id
_entity_poly.type
_entity_poly.pdbx_seq_one_letter_code
_entity_poly.pdbx_strand_id
1 'polypeptide(L)'
;MRRSNGAAPVTASRRPRFGLRAVFGVAALLWVSLALADDATGWLQQAAAAAKQLNYSGTLVYQHDGRVETSRVIHMVDTTGEHEKLVNLDGPAREVIRNNEQVRCYYPDAKIIRIEPRTYRNAFPSLLPQQLDTLAAYYFFRKAEIARIAGLETQAYVFEPKDGMRYGHKLWADLTSGLLLKAQLMNDRNVPIEQFVFTDIQIGIKIERDTVRPSFRPPPADWEMRESLPGDVVQQDTGWLVKELPPGFSKIVEGYRTLRGKVAPVAHLVFSDGLVAVSVFVEPMPQAPQLIGLSQQGGINVYSRQLNDHLVTVLGETPGATVRQIAYSVAHR
;
A
#
# COMPACT_ATOMS: atom_id res chain seq x y z
N MET A 1 -80.76 -8.69 48.46
CA MET A 1 -79.50 -8.56 49.21
C MET A 1 -78.46 -9.43 48.51
N ARG A 2 -77.36 -8.81 48.05
CA ARG A 2 -76.12 -9.38 47.44
C ARG A 2 -76.24 -10.41 46.29
N ARG A 3 -76.20 -9.84 45.07
CA ARG A 3 -75.22 -10.06 43.97
C ARG A 3 -74.28 -11.28 44.10
N SER A 4 -73.89 -11.97 43.05
CA SER A 4 -74.23 -11.96 41.62
C SER A 4 -73.38 -13.07 40.98
N ASN A 5 -74.00 -13.81 40.07
CA ASN A 5 -73.49 -14.27 38.77
C ASN A 5 -72.12 -14.97 38.71
N GLY A 6 -71.98 -16.16 38.14
CA GLY A 6 -72.88 -16.90 37.28
C GLY A 6 -72.07 -17.54 36.14
N ALA A 7 -72.36 -18.83 35.91
CA ALA A 7 -72.20 -19.65 34.70
C ALA A 7 -70.77 -19.78 34.10
N ALA A 8 -70.13 -20.96 34.05
CA ALA A 8 -70.49 -22.24 33.42
C ALA A 8 -70.65 -22.16 31.87
N PRO A 9 -70.41 -23.24 31.09
CA PRO A 9 -69.58 -24.42 31.33
C PRO A 9 -68.64 -24.81 30.15
N VAL A 10 -67.72 -25.68 30.54
CA VAL A 10 -67.00 -26.73 29.80
C VAL A 10 -67.55 -27.10 28.42
N THR A 11 -66.68 -27.03 27.40
CA THR A 11 -66.78 -27.82 26.16
C THR A 11 -65.51 -28.63 25.94
N ALA A 12 -65.72 -29.86 25.47
CA ALA A 12 -64.76 -30.94 25.43
C ALA A 12 -63.76 -30.87 24.24
N SER A 13 -62.54 -31.28 24.56
CA SER A 13 -61.53 -31.98 23.76
C SER A 13 -61.54 -31.86 22.22
N ARG A 14 -60.41 -31.40 21.65
CA ARG A 14 -59.76 -32.05 20.50
C ARG A 14 -58.31 -31.58 20.31
N ARG A 15 -57.50 -32.52 19.82
CA ARG A 15 -56.03 -32.61 19.70
C ARG A 15 -55.36 -31.41 19.01
N PRO A 16 -54.07 -31.13 19.31
CA PRO A 16 -53.36 -29.99 18.73
C PRO A 16 -53.03 -30.24 17.25
N ARG A 17 -53.54 -29.39 16.37
CA ARG A 17 -53.04 -29.23 15.00
C ARG A 17 -51.89 -28.23 15.05
N PHE A 18 -50.74 -28.67 14.55
CA PHE A 18 -49.53 -27.88 14.35
C PHE A 18 -49.88 -26.57 13.61
N GLY A 19 -49.74 -25.45 14.32
CA GLY A 19 -49.83 -24.12 13.75
C GLY A 19 -48.58 -23.81 12.95
N LEU A 20 -48.77 -23.54 11.66
CA LEU A 20 -47.80 -22.92 10.76
C LEU A 20 -47.46 -21.53 11.35
N ARG A 21 -46.39 -21.45 12.14
CA ARG A 21 -45.82 -20.17 12.57
C ARG A 21 -45.07 -19.58 11.38
N ALA A 22 -45.54 -18.41 10.95
CA ALA A 22 -44.84 -17.53 10.04
C ALA A 22 -43.40 -17.30 10.53
N VAL A 23 -42.42 -17.76 9.76
CA VAL A 23 -41.02 -17.36 9.89
C VAL A 23 -40.88 -16.05 9.10
N PHE A 24 -41.20 -14.94 9.75
CA PHE A 24 -40.64 -13.64 9.39
C PHE A 24 -39.42 -13.43 10.27
N GLY A 25 -38.22 -13.52 9.71
CA GLY A 25 -37.02 -13.24 10.47
C GLY A 25 -35.74 -13.63 9.76
N VAL A 26 -34.96 -12.60 9.43
CA VAL A 26 -33.51 -12.63 9.14
C VAL A 26 -33.13 -13.12 7.73
N ALA A 27 -33.44 -12.30 6.72
CA ALA A 27 -32.73 -12.32 5.44
C ALA A 27 -32.36 -10.89 5.03
N ALA A 28 -31.59 -10.18 5.87
CA ALA A 28 -31.11 -8.84 5.56
C ALA A 28 -29.82 -8.50 6.34
N LEU A 29 -28.77 -9.32 6.23
CA LEU A 29 -27.45 -8.98 6.81
C LEU A 29 -26.24 -9.34 5.93
N LEU A 30 -26.44 -9.67 4.65
CA LEU A 30 -25.32 -10.00 3.74
C LEU A 30 -25.11 -9.01 2.58
N TRP A 31 -25.85 -7.90 2.53
CA TRP A 31 -25.73 -6.91 1.45
C TRP A 31 -24.83 -5.72 1.81
N VAL A 32 -24.42 -5.57 3.08
CA VAL A 32 -23.61 -4.42 3.55
C VAL A 32 -22.14 -4.54 3.17
N SER A 33 -21.64 -5.76 2.90
CA SER A 33 -20.21 -5.99 2.62
C SER A 33 -19.77 -5.57 1.21
N LEU A 34 -20.64 -5.69 0.20
CA LEU A 34 -20.31 -5.30 -1.17
C LEU A 34 -20.31 -3.78 -1.35
N ALA A 35 -21.34 -3.08 -0.83
CA ALA A 35 -21.42 -1.62 -0.95
C ALA A 35 -20.24 -0.89 -0.29
N LEU A 36 -19.80 -1.35 0.90
CA LEU A 36 -18.64 -0.76 1.58
C LEU A 36 -17.31 -1.03 0.84
N ALA A 37 -17.21 -2.13 0.11
CA ALA A 37 -16.05 -2.44 -0.71
C ALA A 37 -16.00 -1.59 -1.99
N ASP A 38 -17.15 -1.38 -2.62
CA ASP A 38 -17.31 -0.45 -3.73
C ASP A 38 -16.96 0.99 -3.30
N ASP A 39 -17.41 1.40 -2.10
CA ASP A 39 -17.07 2.71 -1.51
C ASP A 39 -15.57 2.86 -1.24
N ALA A 40 -14.92 1.82 -0.69
CA ALA A 40 -13.48 1.81 -0.43
C ALA A 40 -12.67 1.97 -1.72
N THR A 41 -13.07 1.22 -2.74
CA THR A 41 -12.45 1.21 -4.06
C THR A 41 -12.61 2.55 -4.74
N GLY A 42 -13.84 3.06 -4.84
CA GLY A 42 -14.11 4.34 -5.49
C GLY A 42 -13.34 5.48 -4.83
N TRP A 43 -13.25 5.47 -3.50
CA TRP A 43 -12.46 6.45 -2.76
C TRP A 43 -10.95 6.32 -3.05
N LEU A 44 -10.39 5.10 -3.02
CA LEU A 44 -8.98 4.86 -3.35
C LEU A 44 -8.63 5.31 -4.78
N GLN A 45 -9.53 5.07 -5.75
CA GLN A 45 -9.36 5.54 -7.14
C GLN A 45 -9.34 7.06 -7.21
N GLN A 46 -10.25 7.73 -6.52
CA GLN A 46 -10.32 9.18 -6.49
C GLN A 46 -9.04 9.77 -5.87
N ALA A 47 -8.58 9.22 -4.74
CA ALA A 47 -7.34 9.65 -4.09
C ALA A 47 -6.11 9.44 -4.99
N ALA A 48 -6.01 8.29 -5.65
CA ALA A 48 -4.94 8.00 -6.61
C ALA A 48 -4.99 8.90 -7.85
N ALA A 49 -6.18 9.24 -8.35
CA ALA A 49 -6.35 10.18 -9.45
C ALA A 49 -5.94 11.60 -9.05
N ALA A 50 -6.36 12.06 -7.87
CA ALA A 50 -5.98 13.37 -7.34
C ALA A 50 -4.45 13.53 -7.24
N ALA A 51 -3.76 12.53 -6.69
CA ALA A 51 -2.30 12.54 -6.58
C ALA A 51 -1.58 12.64 -7.94
N LYS A 52 -2.17 12.08 -9.00
CA LYS A 52 -1.59 12.04 -10.36
C LYS A 52 -1.96 13.22 -11.24
N GLN A 53 -3.09 13.88 -10.98
CA GLN A 53 -3.67 14.88 -11.89
C GLN A 53 -3.54 16.31 -11.40
N LEU A 54 -3.41 16.50 -10.08
CA LEU A 54 -3.38 17.84 -9.48
C LEU A 54 -1.98 18.43 -9.49
N ASN A 55 -1.91 19.73 -9.71
CA ASN A 55 -0.71 20.51 -9.43
C ASN A 55 -0.70 20.89 -7.95
N TYR A 56 0.35 20.57 -7.22
CA TYR A 56 0.47 20.94 -5.81
C TYR A 56 1.93 21.10 -5.37
N SER A 57 2.13 21.88 -4.31
CA SER A 57 3.43 22.09 -3.68
C SER A 57 3.25 22.22 -2.17
N GLY A 58 4.11 21.57 -1.39
CA GLY A 58 3.98 21.59 0.06
C GLY A 58 5.12 20.88 0.78
N THR A 59 5.19 21.08 2.09
CA THR A 59 6.17 20.41 2.94
C THR A 59 5.58 19.14 3.54
N LEU A 60 6.25 18.02 3.29
CA LEU A 60 5.89 16.67 3.74
C LEU A 60 6.85 16.25 4.84
N VAL A 61 6.29 15.77 5.95
CA VAL A 61 7.04 15.12 7.03
C VAL A 61 6.82 13.61 6.95
N TYR A 62 7.91 12.87 6.94
CA TYR A 62 7.96 11.42 7.05
C TYR A 62 8.50 11.03 8.43
N GLN A 63 7.78 10.17 9.14
CA GLN A 63 8.16 9.70 10.47
C GLN A 63 8.10 8.18 10.54
N HIS A 64 9.18 7.56 10.98
CA HIS A 64 9.26 6.12 11.21
C HIS A 64 10.37 5.82 12.22
N ASP A 65 10.26 4.75 13.02
CA ASP A 65 11.32 4.29 13.94
C ASP A 65 11.96 5.40 14.82
N GLY A 66 11.16 6.38 15.25
CA GLY A 66 11.62 7.54 16.03
C GLY A 66 12.42 8.59 15.24
N ARG A 67 12.60 8.39 13.93
CA ARG A 67 13.20 9.35 13.00
C ARG A 67 12.13 10.22 12.36
N VAL A 68 12.51 11.44 12.04
CA VAL A 68 11.69 12.42 11.33
C VAL A 68 12.53 12.98 10.20
N GLU A 69 11.98 12.98 9.00
CA GLU A 69 12.57 13.57 7.80
C GLU A 69 11.57 14.55 7.18
N THR A 70 12.03 15.72 6.78
CA THR A 70 11.22 16.78 6.19
C THR A 70 11.62 16.95 4.74
N SER A 71 10.64 17.05 3.84
CA SER A 71 10.88 17.22 2.40
C SER A 71 9.93 18.24 1.78
N ARG A 72 10.40 19.00 0.80
CA ARG A 72 9.53 19.80 -0.08
C ARG A 72 9.14 18.95 -1.28
N VAL A 73 7.84 18.81 -1.53
CA VAL A 73 7.29 18.15 -2.72
C VAL A 73 6.69 19.19 -3.64
N ILE A 74 6.98 19.07 -4.94
CA ILE A 74 6.35 19.84 -6.01
C ILE A 74 5.92 18.84 -7.07
N HIS A 75 4.62 18.72 -7.29
CA HIS A 75 4.02 17.86 -8.30
C HIS A 75 3.29 18.70 -9.33
N MET A 76 3.54 18.47 -10.61
CA MET A 76 2.83 19.11 -11.71
C MET A 76 2.54 18.15 -12.85
N VAL A 77 1.48 18.45 -13.58
CA VAL A 77 1.07 17.77 -14.80
C VAL A 77 0.98 18.78 -15.93
N ASP A 78 1.54 18.43 -17.08
CA ASP A 78 1.39 19.21 -18.32
C ASP A 78 1.15 18.28 -19.52
N THR A 79 1.22 18.83 -20.74
CA THR A 79 1.02 18.06 -21.99
C THR A 79 2.08 16.97 -22.22
N THR A 80 3.21 17.02 -21.51
CA THR A 80 4.31 16.05 -21.57
C THR A 80 4.22 14.98 -20.48
N GLY A 81 3.26 15.11 -19.56
CA GLY A 81 2.93 14.12 -18.54
C GLY A 81 3.16 14.61 -17.12
N GLU A 82 3.56 13.67 -16.26
CA GLU A 82 3.71 13.85 -14.81
C GLU A 82 5.15 14.21 -14.44
N HIS A 83 5.31 15.24 -13.63
CA HIS A 83 6.59 15.75 -13.18
C HIS A 83 6.57 16.05 -11.70
N GLU A 84 7.54 15.52 -10.99
CA GLU A 84 7.66 15.70 -9.56
C GLU A 84 9.09 15.96 -9.15
N LYS A 85 9.25 16.86 -8.19
CA LYS A 85 10.49 17.13 -7.49
C LYS A 85 10.26 16.99 -5.99
N LEU A 86 11.09 16.19 -5.35
CA LEU A 86 11.15 16.05 -3.90
C LEU A 86 12.56 16.42 -3.44
N VAL A 87 12.66 17.32 -2.46
CA VAL A 87 13.94 17.77 -1.90
C VAL A 87 13.91 17.64 -0.39
N ASN A 88 14.88 16.93 0.18
CA ASN A 88 15.05 16.86 1.63
C ASN A 88 15.41 18.26 2.17
N LEU A 89 14.72 18.68 3.23
CA LEU A 89 14.94 19.97 3.91
C LEU A 89 15.80 19.83 5.16
N ASP A 90 15.96 18.61 5.67
CA ASP A 90 16.83 18.23 6.77
C ASP A 90 17.55 16.91 6.46
N GLY A 91 18.53 16.58 7.32
CA GLY A 91 19.36 15.38 7.13
C GLY A 91 20.28 15.46 5.90
N PRO A 92 20.70 14.30 5.35
CA PRO A 92 21.54 14.25 4.15
C PRO A 92 20.86 14.91 2.96
N ALA A 93 21.63 15.70 2.20
CA ALA A 93 21.09 16.36 1.01
C ALA A 93 20.63 15.30 0.00
N ARG A 94 19.37 15.39 -0.42
CA ARG A 94 18.79 14.49 -1.41
C ARG A 94 17.75 15.23 -2.25
N GLU A 95 17.86 15.08 -3.56
CA GLU A 95 16.85 15.54 -4.51
C GLU A 95 16.39 14.34 -5.34
N VAL A 96 15.08 14.17 -5.48
CA VAL A 96 14.46 13.15 -6.31
C VAL A 96 13.65 13.84 -7.38
N ILE A 97 13.92 13.49 -8.62
CA ILE A 97 13.19 13.97 -9.80
C ILE A 97 12.48 12.79 -10.41
N ARG A 98 11.15 12.85 -10.47
CA ARG A 98 10.32 11.84 -11.14
C ARG A 98 9.72 12.46 -12.38
N ASN A 99 10.03 11.88 -13.54
CA ASN A 99 9.47 12.29 -14.82
C ASN A 99 8.90 11.04 -15.48
N ASN A 100 7.57 10.96 -15.54
CA ASN A 100 6.87 9.82 -16.12
C ASN A 100 7.35 8.47 -15.55
N GLU A 101 8.23 7.78 -16.28
CA GLU A 101 8.71 6.42 -16.01
C GLU A 101 10.15 6.37 -15.51
N GLN A 102 10.79 7.52 -15.29
CA GLN A 102 12.16 7.60 -14.81
C GLN A 102 12.21 8.34 -13.47
N VAL A 103 12.97 7.79 -12.53
CA VAL A 103 13.32 8.42 -11.26
C VAL A 103 14.81 8.71 -11.27
N ARG A 104 15.20 9.95 -10.97
CA ARG A 104 16.59 10.36 -10.78
C ARG A 104 16.77 10.83 -9.35
N CYS A 105 17.63 10.17 -8.59
CA CYS A 105 18.01 10.56 -7.24
C CYS A 105 19.41 11.18 -7.26
N TYR A 106 19.51 12.41 -6.78
CA TYR A 106 20.74 13.16 -6.62
C TYR A 106 21.16 13.08 -5.16
N TYR A 107 22.40 12.66 -4.92
CA TYR A 107 23.04 12.59 -3.61
C TYR A 107 24.28 13.50 -3.62
N PRO A 108 24.12 14.80 -3.32
CA PRO A 108 25.20 15.78 -3.46
C PRO A 108 26.42 15.45 -2.59
N ASP A 109 26.20 15.04 -1.35
CA ASP A 109 27.28 14.72 -0.39
C ASP A 109 28.15 13.55 -0.89
N ALA A 110 27.53 12.58 -1.56
CA ALA A 110 28.21 11.43 -2.13
C ALA A 110 28.64 11.65 -3.60
N LYS A 111 28.31 12.80 -4.19
CA LYS A 111 28.53 13.13 -5.60
C LYS A 111 28.00 12.03 -6.54
N ILE A 112 26.79 11.54 -6.27
CA ILE A 112 26.19 10.43 -7.04
C ILE A 112 24.85 10.88 -7.64
N ILE A 113 24.64 10.51 -8.90
CA ILE A 113 23.31 10.52 -9.54
C ILE A 113 22.89 9.09 -9.78
N ARG A 114 21.77 8.67 -9.20
CA ARG A 114 21.19 7.36 -9.43
C ARG A 114 19.97 7.50 -10.34
N ILE A 115 19.99 6.82 -11.47
CA ILE A 115 18.86 6.76 -12.41
C ILE A 115 18.23 5.38 -12.28
N GLU A 116 16.93 5.35 -11.98
CA GLU A 116 16.17 4.13 -11.79
C GLU A 116 14.89 4.18 -12.64
N PRO A 117 14.49 3.07 -13.26
CA PRO A 117 13.16 2.97 -13.83
C PRO A 117 12.12 3.11 -12.71
N ARG A 118 11.02 3.79 -12.98
CA ARG A 118 9.84 3.83 -12.12
C ARG A 118 9.13 2.48 -12.26
N THR A 119 9.76 1.44 -11.70
CA THR A 119 9.49 0.02 -11.99
C THR A 119 8.07 -0.43 -11.60
N TYR A 120 7.29 0.42 -10.93
CA TYR A 120 5.90 0.12 -10.57
C TYR A 120 5.00 1.30 -10.90
N ARG A 121 4.65 1.40 -12.18
CA ARG A 121 3.52 2.18 -12.68
C ARG A 121 2.18 1.44 -12.64
N ASN A 122 2.17 0.20 -12.13
CA ASN A 122 0.93 -0.40 -11.61
C ASN A 122 0.65 0.29 -10.29
N ALA A 123 0.12 1.50 -10.46
CA ALA A 123 -0.47 2.39 -9.49
C ALA A 123 -0.97 1.53 -8.35
N PHE A 124 -0.27 1.54 -7.25
CA PHE A 124 -0.88 1.12 -6.02
C PHE A 124 -1.92 2.21 -5.67
N PRO A 125 -3.20 1.86 -5.46
CA PRO A 125 -3.77 0.52 -5.57
C PRO A 125 -4.07 0.14 -7.02
N SER A 126 -3.60 -1.05 -7.43
CA SER A 126 -4.02 -1.64 -8.70
C SER A 126 -5.36 -2.25 -8.35
N LEU A 127 -6.41 -1.72 -8.97
CA LEU A 127 -7.78 -2.00 -8.61
C LEU A 127 -8.42 -2.81 -9.73
N LEU A 128 -7.73 -3.88 -10.15
CA LEU A 128 -8.36 -4.89 -10.98
C LEU A 128 -9.57 -5.44 -10.19
N PRO A 129 -10.68 -5.84 -10.85
CA PRO A 129 -11.87 -6.33 -10.16
C PRO A 129 -11.59 -7.39 -9.08
N GLN A 130 -10.66 -8.30 -9.34
CA GLN A 130 -10.24 -9.35 -8.41
C GLN A 130 -9.55 -8.81 -7.12
N GLN A 131 -8.90 -7.64 -7.21
CA GLN A 131 -8.29 -6.95 -6.07
C GLN A 131 -9.34 -6.22 -5.21
N LEU A 132 -10.51 -5.90 -5.76
CA LEU A 132 -11.62 -5.27 -5.04
C LEU A 132 -12.31 -6.26 -4.10
N ASP A 133 -12.61 -7.45 -4.61
CA ASP A 133 -13.17 -8.55 -3.82
C ASP A 133 -12.25 -8.91 -2.65
N THR A 134 -10.93 -8.80 -2.87
CA THR A 134 -9.91 -9.06 -1.87
C THR A 134 -9.96 -8.02 -0.74
N LEU A 135 -10.08 -6.73 -1.07
CA LEU A 135 -10.14 -5.66 -0.08
C LEU A 135 -11.35 -5.84 0.86
N ALA A 136 -12.51 -6.15 0.30
CA ALA A 136 -13.74 -6.46 1.05
C ALA A 136 -13.58 -7.66 1.98
N ALA A 137 -12.88 -8.70 1.51
CA ALA A 137 -12.71 -9.94 2.23
C ALA A 137 -11.77 -9.78 3.43
N TYR A 138 -10.66 -9.06 3.27
CA TYR A 138 -9.56 -9.04 4.25
C TYR A 138 -9.40 -7.75 5.04
N TYR A 139 -10.18 -6.69 4.75
CA TYR A 139 -10.17 -5.45 5.52
C TYR A 139 -11.57 -5.04 5.96
N PHE A 140 -11.69 -4.52 7.18
CA PHE A 140 -12.79 -3.65 7.58
C PHE A 140 -12.48 -2.25 7.08
N PHE A 141 -13.22 -1.81 6.06
CA PHE A 141 -13.18 -0.44 5.60
C PHE A 141 -14.21 0.40 6.35
N ARG A 142 -13.79 1.56 6.85
CA ARG A 142 -14.72 2.53 7.43
C ARG A 142 -14.29 3.97 7.18
N LYS A 143 -15.27 4.81 6.90
CA LYS A 143 -15.17 6.26 6.99
C LYS A 143 -15.08 6.65 8.48
N ALA A 144 -14.05 7.39 8.83
CA ALA A 144 -13.73 7.78 10.21
C ALA A 144 -13.98 9.29 10.43
N GLU A 145 -13.17 9.95 11.25
CA GLU A 145 -13.38 11.34 11.60
C GLU A 145 -13.10 12.33 10.45
N ILE A 146 -13.68 13.53 10.55
CA ILE A 146 -13.18 14.71 9.85
C ILE A 146 -12.09 15.33 10.73
N ALA A 147 -10.94 15.65 10.14
CA ALA A 147 -9.82 16.27 10.83
C ALA A 147 -9.19 17.38 10.00
N ARG A 148 -8.47 18.29 10.66
CA ARG A 148 -7.72 19.34 9.98
C ARG A 148 -6.27 18.94 9.79
N ILE A 149 -5.78 18.95 8.55
CA ILE A 149 -4.38 18.62 8.21
C ILE A 149 -3.86 19.70 7.25
N ALA A 150 -2.67 20.25 7.52
CA ALA A 150 -2.11 21.38 6.77
C ALA A 150 -3.07 22.59 6.61
N GLY A 151 -3.99 22.78 7.56
CA GLY A 151 -5.02 23.83 7.51
C GLY A 151 -6.27 23.48 6.69
N LEU A 152 -6.31 22.34 6.01
CA LEU A 152 -7.43 21.87 5.19
C LEU A 152 -8.31 20.86 5.94
N GLU A 153 -9.60 20.84 5.64
CA GLU A 153 -10.52 19.82 6.16
C GLU A 153 -10.35 18.51 5.39
N THR A 154 -10.15 17.42 6.13
CA THR A 154 -9.88 16.10 5.58
C THR A 154 -10.84 15.07 6.12
N GLN A 155 -11.19 14.08 5.30
CA GLN A 155 -11.91 12.90 5.73
C GLN A 155 -10.93 11.75 5.96
N ALA A 156 -10.98 11.16 7.15
CA ALA A 156 -10.24 9.95 7.48
C ALA A 156 -10.95 8.69 6.97
N TYR A 157 -10.18 7.73 6.47
CA TYR A 157 -10.60 6.38 6.12
C TYR A 157 -9.65 5.38 6.75
N VAL A 158 -10.20 4.29 7.27
CA VAL A 158 -9.44 3.24 7.97
C VAL A 158 -9.63 1.93 7.24
N PHE A 159 -8.52 1.25 6.97
CA PHE A 159 -8.42 -0.11 6.48
C PHE A 159 -7.85 -0.97 7.61
N GLU A 160 -8.73 -1.61 8.37
CA GLU A 160 -8.34 -2.46 9.49
C GLU A 160 -8.29 -3.92 9.03
N PRO A 161 -7.13 -4.60 9.07
CA PRO A 161 -7.03 -5.97 8.59
C PRO A 161 -7.85 -6.91 9.46
N LYS A 162 -8.49 -7.90 8.83
CA LYS A 162 -9.27 -8.94 9.52
C LYS A 162 -8.42 -10.11 10.02
N ASP A 163 -7.13 -10.07 9.74
CA ASP A 163 -6.13 -11.05 10.13
C ASP A 163 -4.84 -10.35 10.64
N GLY A 164 -3.90 -11.13 11.16
CA GLY A 164 -2.61 -10.63 11.63
C GLY A 164 -1.52 -10.61 10.56
N MET A 165 -1.86 -10.76 9.27
CA MET A 165 -0.90 -10.93 8.18
C MET A 165 -0.55 -9.62 7.47
N ARG A 166 -1.21 -8.51 7.84
CA ARG A 166 -1.13 -7.20 7.20
C ARG A 166 -1.07 -6.09 8.25
N TYR A 167 -0.58 -4.94 7.82
CA TYR A 167 -0.71 -3.71 8.61
C TYR A 167 -2.06 -3.04 8.34
N GLY A 168 -2.52 -2.25 9.30
CA GLY A 168 -3.67 -1.37 9.10
C GLY A 168 -3.25 -0.04 8.51
N HIS A 169 -4.15 0.60 7.77
CA HIS A 169 -3.91 1.92 7.19
C HIS A 169 -4.94 2.91 7.69
N LYS A 170 -4.49 4.12 7.99
CA LYS A 170 -5.37 5.26 8.19
C LYS A 170 -4.94 6.40 7.29
N LEU A 171 -5.86 6.86 6.45
CA LEU A 171 -5.58 7.80 5.37
C LEU A 171 -6.53 8.99 5.47
N TRP A 172 -6.01 10.20 5.33
CA TRP A 172 -6.79 11.44 5.35
C TRP A 172 -6.70 12.11 3.99
N ALA A 173 -7.84 12.20 3.31
CA ALA A 173 -7.96 12.92 2.04
C ALA A 173 -8.60 14.29 2.26
N ASP A 174 -8.06 15.32 1.61
CA ASP A 174 -8.70 16.63 1.50
C ASP A 174 -10.12 16.50 0.94
N LEU A 175 -11.10 17.10 1.63
CA LEU A 175 -12.52 17.01 1.25
C LEU A 175 -12.81 17.65 -0.11
N THR A 176 -12.01 18.63 -0.53
CA THR A 176 -12.24 19.40 -1.77
C THR A 176 -11.63 18.72 -2.98
N SER A 177 -10.35 18.34 -2.87
CA SER A 177 -9.54 17.83 -3.99
C SER A 177 -9.39 16.32 -4.01
N GLY A 178 -9.64 15.62 -2.90
CA GLY A 178 -9.39 14.19 -2.74
C GLY A 178 -7.92 13.82 -2.53
N LEU A 179 -7.00 14.80 -2.49
CA LEU A 179 -5.57 14.55 -2.30
C LEU A 179 -5.28 14.02 -0.89
N LEU A 180 -4.46 12.98 -0.77
CA LEU A 180 -4.02 12.46 0.53
C LEU A 180 -3.07 13.46 1.21
N LEU A 181 -3.48 13.96 2.37
CA LEU A 181 -2.69 14.91 3.17
C LEU A 181 -1.98 14.24 4.35
N LYS A 182 -2.48 13.09 4.80
CA LYS A 182 -1.85 12.27 5.83
C LYS A 182 -2.09 10.79 5.56
N ALA A 183 -1.08 9.97 5.81
CA ALA A 183 -1.16 8.52 5.80
C ALA A 183 -0.44 7.97 7.03
N GLN A 184 -1.02 6.95 7.65
CA GLN A 184 -0.43 6.20 8.76
C GLN A 184 -0.50 4.71 8.47
N LEU A 185 0.61 4.03 8.75
CA LEU A 185 0.69 2.58 8.84
C LEU A 185 0.60 2.17 10.30
N MET A 186 -0.27 1.22 10.60
CA MET A 186 -0.63 0.79 11.95
C MET A 186 -0.26 -0.66 12.15
N ASN A 187 0.36 -0.99 13.28
CA ASN A 187 0.60 -2.38 13.66
C ASN A 187 -0.68 -3.08 14.16
N ASP A 188 -0.55 -4.36 14.53
CA ASP A 188 -1.59 -5.23 15.08
C ASP A 188 -2.25 -4.71 16.37
N ARG A 189 -1.64 -3.73 17.03
CA ARG A 189 -2.16 -3.05 18.23
C ARG A 189 -2.79 -1.70 17.92
N ASN A 190 -3.00 -1.38 16.65
CA ASN A 190 -3.47 -0.07 16.18
C ASN A 190 -2.56 1.08 16.67
N VAL A 191 -1.25 0.85 16.72
CA VAL A 191 -0.25 1.90 16.99
C VAL A 191 0.41 2.31 15.67
N PRO A 192 0.50 3.62 15.36
CA PRO A 192 1.23 4.10 14.18
C PRO A 192 2.71 3.71 14.26
N ILE A 193 3.20 3.01 13.24
CA ILE A 193 4.62 2.65 13.08
C ILE A 193 5.30 3.50 12.01
N GLU A 194 4.51 4.08 11.12
CA GLU A 194 4.97 4.95 10.05
C GLU A 194 3.91 6.02 9.74
N GLN A 195 4.36 7.23 9.40
CA GLN A 195 3.48 8.34 9.07
C GLN A 195 4.06 9.23 7.98
N PHE A 196 3.21 9.64 7.05
CA PHE A 196 3.42 10.75 6.13
C PHE A 196 2.39 11.83 6.41
N VAL A 197 2.79 13.10 6.51
CA VAL A 197 1.86 14.20 6.76
C VAL A 197 2.35 15.50 6.12
N PHE A 198 1.47 16.20 5.41
CA PHE A 198 1.76 17.57 4.99
C PHE A 198 1.62 18.53 6.16
N THR A 199 2.63 19.38 6.37
CA THR A 199 2.57 20.50 7.34
C THR A 199 1.99 21.76 6.71
N ASP A 200 2.22 21.94 5.41
CA ASP A 200 1.64 22.97 4.55
C ASP A 200 1.46 22.40 3.13
N ILE A 201 0.44 22.88 2.41
CA ILE A 201 0.22 22.50 1.02
C ILE A 201 -0.58 23.57 0.27
N GLN A 202 -0.24 23.77 -0.99
CA GLN A 202 -1.00 24.54 -1.97
C GLN A 202 -1.43 23.60 -3.09
N ILE A 203 -2.73 23.53 -3.38
CA ILE A 203 -3.33 22.61 -4.35
C ILE A 203 -3.99 23.42 -5.47
N GLY A 204 -3.92 22.94 -6.71
CA GLY A 204 -4.53 23.60 -7.87
C GLY A 204 -3.79 24.85 -8.34
N ILE A 205 -2.54 25.04 -7.89
CA ILE A 205 -1.72 26.19 -8.26
C ILE A 205 -1.10 26.03 -9.65
N LYS A 206 -0.79 27.16 -10.29
CA LYS A 206 0.05 27.16 -11.49
C LYS A 206 1.50 26.93 -11.07
N ILE A 207 2.11 25.87 -11.59
CA ILE A 207 3.51 25.52 -11.34
C ILE A 207 4.30 25.70 -12.64
N GLU A 208 5.39 26.44 -12.56
CA GLU A 208 6.28 26.61 -13.69
C GLU A 208 7.16 25.38 -13.87
N ARG A 209 7.32 24.94 -15.12
CA ARG A 209 8.12 23.75 -15.50
C ARG A 209 9.52 23.75 -14.89
N ASP A 210 10.13 24.92 -14.72
CA ASP A 210 11.49 25.03 -14.21
C ASP A 210 11.62 24.66 -12.73
N THR A 211 10.56 24.81 -11.95
CA THR A 211 10.56 24.48 -10.51
C THR A 211 10.67 22.98 -10.23
N VAL A 212 10.14 22.13 -11.10
CA VAL A 212 10.20 20.65 -10.96
C VAL A 212 11.42 20.03 -11.61
N ARG A 213 12.30 20.84 -12.18
CA ARG A 213 13.47 20.33 -12.84
C ARG A 213 14.65 20.14 -11.85
N PRO A 214 15.62 19.25 -12.17
CA PRO A 214 16.76 19.03 -11.28
C PRO A 214 17.57 20.29 -11.06
N SER A 215 18.04 20.49 -9.83
CA SER A 215 18.87 21.64 -9.44
C SER A 215 20.29 21.54 -10.03
N PHE A 216 20.75 20.32 -10.31
CA PHE A 216 22.09 20.03 -10.81
C PHE A 216 22.06 19.81 -12.34
N ARG A 217 21.83 20.88 -13.12
CA ARG A 217 21.81 20.85 -14.59
C ARG A 217 22.73 21.90 -15.22
N PRO A 218 23.71 21.49 -16.05
CA PRO A 218 24.13 20.11 -16.27
C PRO A 218 24.65 19.45 -14.97
N PRO A 219 24.60 18.11 -14.85
CA PRO A 219 25.29 17.41 -13.77
C PRO A 219 26.74 17.85 -13.64
N PRO A 220 27.29 18.04 -12.42
CA PRO A 220 28.70 18.31 -12.24
C PRO A 220 29.56 17.16 -12.78
N ALA A 221 30.67 17.50 -13.44
CA ALA A 221 31.49 16.52 -14.17
C ALA A 221 32.18 15.50 -13.26
N ASP A 222 32.36 15.81 -11.98
CA ASP A 222 32.97 14.95 -10.97
C ASP A 222 31.96 14.02 -10.26
N TRP A 223 30.69 14.03 -10.66
CA TRP A 223 29.67 13.17 -10.09
C TRP A 223 29.58 11.82 -10.81
N GLU A 224 29.48 10.75 -10.04
CA GLU A 224 29.29 9.40 -10.56
C GLU A 224 27.83 9.19 -10.97
N MET A 225 27.60 8.96 -12.27
CA MET A 225 26.29 8.56 -12.77
C MET A 225 26.13 7.05 -12.70
N ARG A 226 25.11 6.61 -11.98
CA ARG A 226 24.76 5.21 -11.74
C ARG A 226 23.37 4.95 -12.32
N GLU A 227 23.34 4.47 -13.55
CA GLU A 227 22.08 4.08 -14.19
C GLU A 227 21.80 2.61 -13.94
N SER A 228 20.65 2.33 -13.35
CA SER A 228 20.05 1.00 -13.44
C SER A 228 19.28 0.99 -14.75
N LEU A 229 19.76 0.24 -15.73
CA LEU A 229 18.95 -0.05 -16.91
C LEU A 229 17.62 -0.64 -16.45
N PRO A 230 16.53 -0.46 -17.22
CA PRO A 230 15.32 -1.25 -17.03
C PRO A 230 15.71 -2.72 -17.10
N GLY A 231 15.94 -3.34 -15.95
CA GLY A 231 15.69 -4.74 -15.79
C GLY A 231 14.18 -4.85 -15.73
N ASP A 232 13.52 -4.58 -16.86
CA ASP A 232 12.14 -5.01 -17.03
C ASP A 232 12.14 -6.48 -16.63
N VAL A 233 11.20 -6.86 -15.78
CA VAL A 233 11.01 -8.25 -15.46
C VAL A 233 10.69 -8.93 -16.78
N VAL A 234 11.64 -9.70 -17.30
CA VAL A 234 11.44 -10.52 -18.49
C VAL A 234 10.42 -11.57 -18.07
N GLN A 235 9.16 -11.32 -18.43
CA GLN A 235 8.03 -12.14 -18.03
C GLN A 235 8.28 -13.56 -18.51
N GLN A 236 8.53 -14.44 -17.56
CA GLN A 236 8.93 -15.82 -17.81
C GLN A 236 8.55 -16.64 -16.59
N ASP A 237 8.06 -17.87 -16.78
CA ASP A 237 7.91 -18.81 -15.67
C ASP A 237 9.31 -19.08 -15.09
N THR A 238 9.50 -18.71 -13.83
CA THR A 238 10.78 -18.80 -13.15
C THR A 238 11.01 -20.19 -12.55
N GLY A 239 9.97 -21.03 -12.49
CA GLY A 239 9.98 -22.30 -11.75
C GLY A 239 9.83 -22.13 -10.23
N TRP A 240 9.95 -20.90 -9.72
CA TRP A 240 9.77 -20.59 -8.30
C TRP A 240 8.29 -20.40 -7.96
N LEU A 241 7.89 -20.86 -6.78
CA LEU A 241 6.54 -20.69 -6.27
C LEU A 241 6.55 -20.45 -4.76
N VAL A 242 5.50 -19.80 -4.29
CA VAL A 242 5.21 -19.57 -2.86
C VAL A 242 4.06 -20.51 -2.49
N LYS A 243 4.34 -21.54 -1.68
CA LYS A 243 3.35 -22.57 -1.32
C LYS A 243 2.27 -22.06 -0.36
N GLU A 244 2.63 -21.15 0.54
CA GLU A 244 1.76 -20.64 1.59
C GLU A 244 1.67 -19.13 1.50
N LEU A 245 0.95 -18.67 0.49
CA LEU A 245 0.70 -17.25 0.29
C LEU A 245 -0.41 -16.79 1.25
N PRO A 246 -0.29 -15.61 1.91
CA PRO A 246 -1.34 -15.12 2.79
C PRO A 246 -2.67 -14.98 2.02
N PRO A 247 -3.81 -15.38 2.62
CA PRO A 247 -5.10 -15.36 1.94
C PRO A 247 -5.40 -13.99 1.33
N GLY A 248 -5.82 -13.93 0.06
CA GLY A 248 -6.10 -12.68 -0.66
C GLY A 248 -4.94 -12.13 -1.49
N PHE A 249 -3.70 -12.49 -1.18
CA PHE A 249 -2.61 -12.15 -2.09
C PHE A 249 -2.71 -12.99 -3.37
N SER A 250 -2.40 -12.36 -4.50
CA SER A 250 -2.32 -13.00 -5.81
C SER A 250 -1.03 -12.58 -6.52
N LYS A 251 -0.46 -13.47 -7.34
CA LYS A 251 0.75 -13.17 -8.09
C LYS A 251 0.41 -12.23 -9.25
N ILE A 252 1.01 -11.04 -9.25
CA ILE A 252 0.77 -10.00 -10.27
C ILE A 252 1.96 -9.81 -11.22
N VAL A 253 3.14 -10.28 -10.84
CA VAL A 253 4.37 -10.23 -11.65
C VAL A 253 5.19 -11.50 -11.41
N GLU A 254 5.77 -12.04 -12.47
CA GLU A 254 6.79 -13.07 -12.39
C GLU A 254 7.80 -12.91 -13.55
N GLY A 255 9.08 -13.07 -13.25
CA GLY A 255 10.10 -13.22 -14.28
C GLY A 255 11.51 -12.99 -13.75
N TYR A 256 12.44 -12.74 -14.66
CA TYR A 256 13.84 -12.46 -14.31
C TYR A 256 14.18 -11.00 -14.50
N ARG A 257 15.02 -10.46 -13.62
CA ARG A 257 15.62 -9.14 -13.79
C ARG A 257 17.10 -9.14 -13.43
N THR A 258 17.87 -8.35 -14.15
CA THR A 258 19.27 -8.10 -13.80
C THR A 258 19.30 -7.01 -12.72
N LEU A 259 19.75 -7.36 -11.52
CA LEU A 259 19.96 -6.38 -10.44
C LEU A 259 21.39 -5.84 -10.49
N ARG A 260 21.55 -4.57 -10.13
CA ARG A 260 22.87 -3.94 -10.07
C ARG A 260 23.76 -4.65 -9.05
N GLY A 261 25.00 -4.93 -9.45
CA GLY A 261 25.97 -5.65 -8.63
C GLY A 261 25.76 -7.17 -8.60
N LYS A 262 24.79 -7.68 -9.37
CA LYS A 262 24.56 -9.11 -9.56
C LYS A 262 24.95 -9.52 -10.97
N VAL A 263 25.73 -10.60 -11.06
CA VAL A 263 26.18 -11.17 -12.34
C VAL A 263 25.11 -12.06 -12.95
N ALA A 264 24.34 -12.76 -12.10
CA ALA A 264 23.26 -13.64 -12.53
C ALA A 264 21.91 -12.92 -12.52
N PRO A 265 20.97 -13.30 -13.42
CA PRO A 265 19.58 -12.89 -13.34
C PRO A 265 18.96 -13.29 -12.00
N VAL A 266 18.12 -12.42 -11.46
CA VAL A 266 17.39 -12.63 -10.21
C VAL A 266 15.93 -12.89 -10.54
N ALA A 267 15.40 -14.03 -10.10
CA ALA A 267 13.97 -14.30 -10.21
C ALA A 267 13.22 -13.33 -9.29
N HIS A 268 12.16 -12.71 -9.80
CA HIS A 268 11.35 -11.74 -9.09
C HIS A 268 9.87 -12.10 -9.24
N LEU A 269 9.22 -12.40 -8.12
CA LEU A 269 7.79 -12.60 -8.02
C LEU A 269 7.20 -11.47 -7.19
N VAL A 270 6.06 -10.92 -7.63
CA VAL A 270 5.31 -9.93 -6.84
C VAL A 270 3.92 -10.45 -6.58
N PHE A 271 3.52 -10.34 -5.32
CA PHE A 271 2.20 -10.69 -4.84
C PHE A 271 1.51 -9.45 -4.29
N SER A 272 0.21 -9.30 -4.53
CA SER A 272 -0.57 -8.19 -3.96
C SER A 272 -1.96 -8.65 -3.54
N ASP A 273 -2.48 -8.07 -2.47
CA ASP A 273 -3.86 -8.21 -2.00
C ASP A 273 -4.77 -7.03 -2.40
N GLY A 274 -4.29 -6.16 -3.28
CA GLY A 274 -4.99 -4.93 -3.68
C GLY A 274 -4.69 -3.71 -2.82
N LEU A 275 -4.23 -3.87 -1.57
CA LEU A 275 -3.81 -2.77 -0.67
C LEU A 275 -2.30 -2.74 -0.37
N VAL A 276 -1.59 -3.84 -0.46
CA VAL A 276 -0.13 -3.87 -0.31
C VAL A 276 0.47 -4.86 -1.30
N ALA A 277 1.78 -4.79 -1.48
CA ALA A 277 2.52 -5.73 -2.30
C ALA A 277 3.71 -6.31 -1.53
N VAL A 278 4.00 -7.59 -1.80
CA VAL A 278 5.17 -8.31 -1.30
C VAL A 278 5.96 -8.80 -2.51
N SER A 279 7.26 -8.51 -2.52
CA SER A 279 8.21 -9.01 -3.51
C SER A 279 9.02 -10.16 -2.96
N VAL A 280 9.22 -11.19 -3.78
CA VAL A 280 10.11 -12.32 -3.53
C VAL A 280 11.21 -12.30 -4.58
N PHE A 281 12.45 -12.24 -4.12
CA PHE A 281 13.64 -12.34 -4.95
C PHE A 281 14.32 -13.68 -4.68
N VAL A 282 14.72 -14.37 -5.75
CA VAL A 282 15.53 -15.58 -5.65
C VAL A 282 16.74 -15.44 -6.56
N GLU A 283 17.91 -15.55 -5.96
CA GLU A 283 19.19 -15.46 -6.67
C GLU A 283 20.15 -16.57 -6.21
N PRO A 284 21.14 -16.94 -7.05
CA PRO A 284 22.23 -17.81 -6.59
C PRO A 284 22.92 -17.22 -5.36
N MET A 285 23.36 -18.09 -4.44
CA MET A 285 24.02 -17.67 -3.20
C MET A 285 25.23 -16.77 -3.52
N PRO A 286 25.25 -15.50 -3.07
CA PRO A 286 26.38 -14.62 -3.31
C PRO A 286 27.64 -15.11 -2.58
N GLN A 287 28.82 -14.88 -3.16
CA GLN A 287 30.09 -15.19 -2.51
C GLN A 287 30.35 -14.31 -1.28
N ALA A 288 29.87 -13.06 -1.31
CA ALA A 288 29.99 -12.15 -0.19
C ALA A 288 28.99 -12.52 0.93
N PRO A 289 29.36 -12.38 2.22
CA PRO A 289 28.45 -12.61 3.34
C PRO A 289 27.13 -11.84 3.17
N GLN A 290 26.01 -12.53 3.38
CA GLN A 290 24.67 -11.94 3.29
C GLN A 290 24.06 -11.83 4.68
N LEU A 291 23.30 -10.75 4.90
CA LEU A 291 22.47 -10.65 6.09
C LEU A 291 21.32 -11.65 5.96
N ILE A 292 21.32 -12.67 6.83
CA ILE A 292 20.24 -13.66 6.93
C ILE A 292 19.37 -13.32 8.14
N GLY A 293 18.06 -13.47 7.98
CA GLY A 293 17.08 -13.16 9.02
C GLY A 293 16.21 -11.96 8.69
N LEU A 294 15.56 -11.43 9.73
CA LEU A 294 14.63 -10.30 9.63
C LEU A 294 15.38 -8.98 9.76
N SER A 295 15.11 -8.06 8.85
CA SER A 295 15.43 -6.64 9.00
C SER A 295 14.21 -5.79 8.65
N GLN A 296 14.20 -4.55 9.12
CA GLN A 296 13.09 -3.63 8.95
C GLN A 296 13.63 -2.24 8.61
N GLN A 297 12.93 -1.54 7.72
CA GLN A 297 13.14 -0.13 7.44
C GLN A 297 11.78 0.54 7.28
N GLY A 298 11.36 1.31 8.30
CA GLY A 298 10.02 1.90 8.34
C GLY A 298 8.92 0.85 8.28
N GLY A 299 7.93 1.05 7.42
CA GLY A 299 6.84 0.09 7.19
C GLY A 299 7.25 -1.19 6.47
N ILE A 300 8.45 -1.27 5.91
CA ILE A 300 8.90 -2.39 5.07
C ILE A 300 9.71 -3.38 5.90
N ASN A 301 9.25 -4.63 5.97
CA ASN A 301 10.04 -5.73 6.49
C ASN A 301 10.74 -6.46 5.33
N VAL A 302 11.96 -6.93 5.60
CA VAL A 302 12.76 -7.77 4.71
C VAL A 302 13.15 -9.03 5.47
N TYR A 303 12.92 -10.19 4.87
CA TYR A 303 13.39 -11.47 5.40
C TYR A 303 14.20 -12.21 4.35
N SER A 304 15.46 -12.48 4.68
CA SER A 304 16.37 -13.25 3.82
C SER A 304 16.68 -14.60 4.44
N ARG A 305 16.67 -15.65 3.62
CA ARG A 305 17.09 -17.00 4.02
C ARG A 305 17.81 -17.73 2.90
N GLN A 306 18.64 -18.69 3.27
CA GLN A 306 19.19 -19.64 2.32
C GLN A 306 18.20 -20.77 2.03
N LEU A 307 18.08 -21.16 0.77
CA LEU A 307 17.33 -22.32 0.28
C LEU A 307 18.21 -23.06 -0.74
N ASN A 308 18.84 -24.16 -0.32
CA ASN A 308 19.88 -24.85 -1.09
C ASN A 308 21.00 -23.86 -1.50
N ASP A 309 21.33 -23.79 -2.79
CA ASP A 309 22.34 -22.90 -3.36
C ASP A 309 21.80 -21.51 -3.72
N HIS A 310 20.64 -21.13 -3.18
CA HIS A 310 19.98 -19.85 -3.47
C HIS A 310 19.77 -19.02 -2.21
N LEU A 311 19.82 -17.71 -2.38
CA LEU A 311 19.34 -16.72 -1.44
C LEU A 311 17.91 -16.32 -1.82
N VAL A 312 16.98 -16.52 -0.90
CA VAL A 312 15.60 -16.03 -0.99
C VAL A 312 15.49 -14.77 -0.15
N THR A 313 15.05 -13.66 -0.74
CA THR A 313 14.78 -12.41 -0.04
C THR A 313 13.33 -12.00 -0.28
N VAL A 314 12.56 -11.85 0.78
CA VAL A 314 11.17 -11.41 0.73
C VAL A 314 11.08 -10.04 1.38
N LEU A 315 10.43 -9.09 0.72
CA LEU A 315 10.19 -7.78 1.30
C LEU A 315 8.80 -7.24 0.97
N GLY A 316 8.24 -6.47 1.89
CA GLY A 316 6.96 -5.81 1.69
C GLY A 316 6.46 -5.08 2.93
N GLU A 317 5.41 -4.30 2.73
CA GLU A 317 4.71 -3.57 3.78
C GLU A 317 3.74 -4.51 4.52
N THR A 318 4.30 -5.49 5.22
CA THR A 318 3.55 -6.49 6.01
C THR A 318 4.34 -6.83 7.28
N PRO A 319 3.70 -7.36 8.34
CA PRO A 319 4.39 -7.81 9.54
C PRO A 319 5.58 -8.73 9.25
N GLY A 320 6.63 -8.67 10.08
CA GLY A 320 7.82 -9.51 9.96
C GLY A 320 7.53 -11.01 9.92
N ALA A 321 6.47 -11.45 10.62
CA ALA A 321 5.99 -12.83 10.58
C ALA A 321 5.47 -13.23 9.18
N THR A 322 4.81 -12.32 8.47
CA THR A 322 4.27 -12.54 7.11
C THR A 322 5.39 -12.75 6.09
N VAL A 323 6.35 -11.82 6.02
CA VAL A 323 7.49 -11.95 5.08
C VAL A 323 8.32 -13.21 5.38
N ARG A 324 8.45 -13.57 6.67
CA ARG A 324 9.10 -14.81 7.09
C ARG A 324 8.32 -16.03 6.59
N GLN A 325 7.01 -16.12 6.83
CA GLN A 325 6.19 -17.23 6.37
C GLN A 325 6.30 -17.41 4.85
N ILE A 326 6.15 -16.32 4.09
CA ILE A 326 6.29 -16.33 2.64
C ILE A 326 7.67 -16.88 2.26
N ALA A 327 8.74 -16.35 2.86
CA ALA A 327 10.10 -16.80 2.60
C ALA A 327 10.24 -18.31 2.80
N TYR A 328 9.74 -18.85 3.93
CA TYR A 328 9.81 -20.29 4.25
C TYR A 328 9.00 -21.18 3.31
N SER A 329 7.96 -20.64 2.70
CA SER A 329 7.11 -21.36 1.74
C SER A 329 7.60 -21.31 0.29
N VAL A 330 8.67 -20.55 0.00
CA VAL A 330 9.31 -20.55 -1.32
C VAL A 330 9.88 -21.93 -1.64
N ALA A 331 9.58 -22.42 -2.84
CA ALA A 331 10.08 -23.67 -3.39
C ALA A 331 10.30 -23.54 -4.90
N HIS A 332 11.11 -24.44 -5.45
CA HIS A 332 11.28 -24.61 -6.89
C HIS A 332 10.50 -25.85 -7.35
N ARG A 333 9.88 -25.80 -8.53
CA ARG A 333 9.19 -26.93 -9.15
C ARG A 333 10.13 -28.06 -9.55
#